data_AF-D8LFD0-F1
#
_entry.id   AF-D8LFD0-F1
#
_cell.length_a   1.000
_cell.length_b   1.000
_cell.length_c   1.000
_cell.angle_alpha   90.00
_cell.angle_beta   90.00
_cell.angle_gamma   90.00
#
_symmetry.space_group_name_H-M   'P 1'
#
loop_
_entity.id
_entity.type
_entity.pdbx_description
1 polymer ?
#
loop_
_entity_poly.entity_id
_entity_poly.type
_entity_poly.pdbx_seq_one_letter_code
_entity_poly.pdbx_strand_id
1 'polypeptide(L)'
;MDDSSTTASSEKKNDSYAPARYVWASAWPIEASDIVDTTGAGDCFIAGFIYGMTHRLGIARTLAVASYVAAKKLSLPGARQGVPTFSQLQADSPGLLSPDWKS
;
A
#
# COMPACT_ATOMS: atom_id res chain seq x y z
N MET A 1 -57.28 -37.71 -5.51
CA MET A 1 -57.06 -36.56 -6.43
C MET A 1 -55.89 -35.86 -5.80
N ASP A 2 -54.70 -36.37 -6.15
CA ASP A 2 -53.52 -36.20 -5.31
C ASP A 2 -52.67 -35.08 -5.87
N ASP A 3 -52.38 -34.16 -4.96
CA ASP A 3 -51.66 -32.91 -5.11
C ASP A 3 -50.22 -33.17 -5.61
N SER A 4 -49.93 -32.79 -6.85
CA SER A 4 -48.58 -32.86 -7.42
C SER A 4 -47.87 -31.54 -7.17
N SER A 5 -47.15 -31.50 -6.05
CA SER A 5 -46.20 -30.45 -5.70
C SER A 5 -45.05 -30.39 -6.72
N THR A 6 -45.05 -29.32 -7.52
CA THR A 6 -43.91 -28.93 -8.36
C THR A 6 -42.72 -28.62 -7.46
N THR A 7 -41.68 -29.44 -7.54
CA THR A 7 -40.41 -29.26 -6.85
C THR A 7 -39.65 -28.08 -7.46
N ALA A 8 -39.58 -26.97 -6.73
CA ALA A 8 -38.63 -25.89 -7.01
C ALA A 8 -37.21 -26.38 -6.73
N SER A 9 -36.48 -26.74 -7.78
CA SER A 9 -35.06 -27.05 -7.70
C SER A 9 -34.30 -25.76 -7.36
N SER A 10 -33.82 -25.65 -6.12
CA SER A 10 -33.00 -24.52 -5.68
C SER A 10 -31.55 -24.76 -6.10
N GLU A 11 -31.09 -24.06 -7.14
CA GLU A 11 -29.67 -23.95 -7.49
C GLU A 11 -28.91 -23.24 -6.36
N LYS A 12 -28.17 -24.02 -5.55
CA LYS A 12 -27.22 -23.46 -4.60
C LYS A 12 -25.99 -22.94 -5.36
N LYS A 13 -25.97 -21.63 -5.59
CA LYS A 13 -24.82 -20.92 -6.17
C LYS A 13 -23.65 -20.97 -5.18
N ASN A 14 -22.60 -21.71 -5.55
CA ASN A 14 -21.43 -21.94 -4.70
C ASN A 14 -20.46 -20.74 -4.84
N ASP A 15 -20.74 -19.63 -4.16
CA ASP A 15 -19.86 -18.45 -4.09
C ASP A 15 -18.69 -18.71 -3.13
N SER A 16 -17.75 -19.58 -3.52
CA SER A 16 -16.49 -19.77 -2.77
C SER A 16 -15.43 -18.79 -3.27
N TYR A 17 -15.41 -17.55 -2.77
CA TYR A 17 -14.27 -16.66 -2.96
C TYR A 17 -13.09 -17.14 -2.10
N ALA A 18 -11.88 -17.10 -2.65
CA ALA A 18 -10.67 -17.28 -1.85
C ALA A 18 -10.62 -16.19 -0.75
N PRO A 19 -10.17 -16.51 0.47
CA PRO A 19 -10.11 -15.52 1.54
C PRO A 19 -9.20 -14.36 1.14
N ALA A 20 -9.63 -13.14 1.43
CA ALA A 20 -8.83 -11.95 1.18
C ALA A 20 -7.49 -12.04 1.94
N ARG A 21 -6.39 -11.78 1.25
CA ARG A 21 -5.07 -11.68 1.88
C ARG A 21 -4.85 -10.25 2.34
N TYR A 22 -4.66 -10.08 3.64
CA TYR A 22 -4.28 -8.81 4.24
C TYR A 22 -2.77 -8.74 4.39
N VAL A 23 -2.21 -7.56 4.11
CA VAL A 23 -0.82 -7.22 4.41
C VAL A 23 -0.85 -5.83 5.05
N TRP A 24 -0.24 -5.72 6.21
CA TRP A 24 -0.10 -4.46 6.93
C TRP A 24 1.35 -3.99 6.88
N ALA A 25 1.52 -2.68 6.92
CA ALA A 25 2.81 -2.03 7.15
C ALA A 25 2.57 -0.80 8.02
N SER A 26 3.48 -0.56 8.95
CA SER A 26 3.46 0.66 9.74
C SER A 26 3.70 1.89 8.86
N ALA A 27 3.22 3.06 9.31
CA ALA A 27 3.65 4.32 8.75
C ALA A 27 5.17 4.49 8.94
N TRP A 28 5.79 5.29 8.07
CA TRP A 28 7.19 5.63 8.24
C TRP A 28 7.34 6.55 9.46
N PRO A 29 8.32 6.30 10.35
CA PRO A 29 8.50 7.12 11.54
C PRO A 29 8.82 8.57 11.16
N ILE A 30 8.09 9.50 11.77
CA ILE A 30 8.27 10.94 11.64
C ILE A 30 7.81 11.60 12.94
N GLU A 31 8.58 12.56 13.45
CA GLU A 31 8.19 13.33 14.62
C GLU A 31 7.11 14.34 14.25
N ALA A 32 6.15 14.59 15.14
CA ALA A 32 5.06 15.54 14.88
C ALA A 32 5.58 16.96 14.59
N SER A 33 6.72 17.33 15.17
CA SER A 33 7.39 18.62 14.91
C SER A 33 7.92 18.77 13.49
N ASP A 34 8.15 17.66 12.78
CA ASP A 34 8.70 17.65 11.43
C ASP A 34 7.61 17.64 10.35
N ILE A 35 6.34 17.62 10.75
CA ILE A 35 5.18 17.68 9.86
C ILE A 35 4.84 19.15 9.59
N VAL A 36 5.16 19.62 8.38
CA VAL A 36 4.92 21.00 7.94
C VAL A 36 3.60 21.10 7.16
N ASP A 37 3.32 20.15 6.27
CA ASP A 37 2.13 20.17 5.42
C ASP A 37 1.76 18.74 4.96
N THR A 38 0.48 18.38 5.04
CA THR A 38 -0.02 17.06 4.66
C THR A 38 -0.53 16.98 3.22
N THR A 39 -0.65 18.12 2.52
CA THR A 39 -1.21 18.21 1.16
C THR A 39 -0.43 17.33 0.18
N GLY A 40 -1.07 16.37 -0.49
CA GLY A 40 -0.41 15.50 -1.47
C GLY A 40 0.36 14.31 -0.88
N ALA A 41 0.33 14.08 0.44
CA ALA A 41 0.97 12.90 1.04
C ALA A 41 0.35 11.58 0.54
N GLY A 42 -0.96 11.56 0.28
CA GLY A 42 -1.65 10.42 -0.32
C GLY A 42 -1.22 10.14 -1.77
N ASP A 43 -1.07 11.18 -2.59
CA ASP A 43 -0.56 11.04 -3.96
C ASP A 43 0.88 10.51 -3.96
N CYS A 44 1.69 10.97 -3.01
CA CYS A 44 3.05 10.50 -2.80
C CYS A 44 3.09 9.03 -2.35
N PHE A 45 2.17 8.60 -1.47
CA PHE A 45 2.01 7.20 -1.11
C PHE A 45 1.67 6.35 -2.33
N ILE A 46 0.67 6.76 -3.14
CA ILE A 46 0.26 6.05 -4.35
C ILE A 46 1.42 5.98 -5.35
N ALA A 47 2.17 7.06 -5.53
CA ALA A 47 3.35 7.09 -6.40
C ALA A 47 4.43 6.09 -5.93
N GLY A 48 4.72 6.05 -4.63
CA GLY A 48 5.64 5.08 -4.04
C GLY A 48 5.15 3.63 -4.16
N PHE A 49 3.84 3.41 -4.06
CA PHE A 49 3.23 2.10 -4.28
C PHE A 49 3.39 1.65 -5.74
N ILE A 50 3.08 2.51 -6.71
CA ILE A 50 3.27 2.24 -8.14
C ILE A 50 4.74 1.97 -8.44
N TYR A 51 5.66 2.74 -7.83
CA TYR A 51 7.09 2.49 -7.95
C TYR A 51 7.44 1.07 -7.49
N GLY A 52 7.00 0.65 -6.30
CA GLY A 52 7.29 -0.70 -5.81
C GLY A 52 6.73 -1.81 -6.70
N MET A 53 5.51 -1.63 -7.21
CA MET A 53 4.89 -2.61 -8.12
C MET A 53 5.62 -2.72 -9.46
N THR A 54 6.00 -1.58 -10.06
CA THR A 54 6.73 -1.55 -11.35
C THR A 54 8.15 -2.11 -11.23
N HIS A 55 8.75 -2.03 -10.04
CA HIS A 55 10.05 -2.63 -9.72
C HIS A 55 9.95 -4.05 -9.15
N ARG A 56 8.75 -4.67 -9.20
CA ARG A 56 8.48 -6.04 -8.73
C ARG A 56 8.89 -6.27 -7.27
N LEU A 57 8.78 -5.24 -6.44
CA LEU A 57 8.95 -5.37 -5.01
C LEU A 57 7.77 -6.19 -4.44
N GLY A 58 8.04 -7.03 -3.45
CA GLY A 58 6.97 -7.71 -2.71
C GLY A 58 6.06 -6.71 -2.00
N ILE A 59 4.78 -7.04 -1.82
CA ILE A 59 3.75 -6.11 -1.33
C ILE A 59 4.11 -5.41 0.01
N ALA A 60 4.70 -6.12 0.97
CA ALA A 60 5.14 -5.52 2.24
C ALA A 60 6.22 -4.43 2.03
N ARG A 61 7.14 -4.68 1.10
CA ARG A 61 8.21 -3.75 0.73
C ARG A 61 7.66 -2.57 -0.06
N THR A 62 6.73 -2.81 -0.97
CA THR A 62 6.01 -1.76 -1.68
C THR A 62 5.31 -0.81 -0.72
N LEU A 63 4.63 -1.34 0.30
CA LEU A 63 3.99 -0.52 1.34
C LEU A 63 5.00 0.30 2.14
N ALA A 64 6.16 -0.28 2.50
CA ALA A 64 7.19 0.44 3.23
C ALA A 64 7.81 1.58 2.40
N VAL A 65 8.07 1.37 1.10
CA VAL A 65 8.51 2.44 0.19
C VAL A 65 7.43 3.52 0.06
N ALA A 66 6.17 3.15 -0.11
CA ALA A 66 5.05 4.08 -0.19
C ALA A 66 4.94 4.95 1.07
N SER A 67 5.04 4.33 2.25
CA SER A 67 5.06 5.01 3.55
C SER A 67 6.23 5.99 3.66
N TYR A 68 7.44 5.60 3.24
CA TYR A 68 8.61 6.47 3.24
C TYR A 68 8.40 7.72 2.37
N VAL A 69 7.95 7.52 1.12
CA VAL A 69 7.72 8.61 0.16
C VAL A 69 6.67 9.59 0.69
N ALA A 70 5.60 9.07 1.32
CA ALA A 70 4.57 9.89 1.94
C ALA A 70 5.11 10.68 3.15
N ALA A 71 5.91 10.07 4.03
CA ALA A 71 6.45 10.77 5.20
C ALA A 71 7.44 11.87 4.81
N LYS A 72 8.31 11.63 3.81
CA LYS A 72 9.23 12.66 3.32
C LYS A 72 8.51 13.89 2.75
N LYS A 73 7.37 13.68 2.12
CA LYS A 73 6.51 14.79 1.64
C LYS A 73 6.09 15.70 2.79
N LEU A 74 5.82 15.14 3.98
CA LEU A 74 5.26 15.91 5.10
C LEU A 74 6.16 17.05 5.57
N SER A 75 7.47 16.94 5.35
CA SER A 75 8.47 17.89 5.86
C SER A 75 8.62 19.18 5.06
N LEU A 76 7.95 19.33 3.91
CA LEU A 76 8.01 20.55 3.08
C LEU A 76 6.61 20.98 2.58
N PRO A 77 6.40 22.29 2.36
CA PRO A 77 5.10 22.84 1.96
C PRO A 77 4.74 22.58 0.49
N GLY A 78 3.45 22.38 0.23
CA GLY A 78 2.89 22.16 -1.11
C GLY A 78 2.86 20.68 -1.53
N ALA A 79 2.20 20.38 -2.65
CA ALA A 79 1.91 19.00 -3.07
C ALA A 79 3.11 18.22 -3.65
N ARG A 80 4.18 18.91 -4.09
CA ARG A 80 5.32 18.30 -4.80
C ARG A 80 6.67 18.51 -4.11
N GLN A 81 6.78 19.50 -3.22
CA GLN A 81 8.02 19.68 -2.47
C GLN A 81 8.11 18.59 -1.41
N GLY A 82 9.33 18.14 -1.13
CA GLY A 82 9.56 17.05 -0.16
C GLY A 82 9.42 15.64 -0.72
N VAL A 83 9.00 15.47 -1.98
CA VAL A 83 9.05 14.15 -2.63
C VAL A 83 10.52 13.71 -2.75
N PRO A 84 10.90 12.56 -2.18
CA PRO A 84 12.27 12.12 -2.20
C PRO A 84 12.69 11.64 -3.58
N THR A 85 13.96 11.87 -3.90
CA THR A 85 14.65 11.25 -5.03
C THR A 85 14.99 9.79 -4.74
N PHE A 86 15.28 9.01 -5.78
CA PHE A 86 15.77 7.65 -5.64
C PHE A 86 17.04 7.58 -4.77
N SER A 87 17.97 8.51 -4.98
CA SER A 87 19.21 8.58 -4.19
C SER A 87 18.95 8.82 -2.71
N GLN A 88 17.94 9.64 -2.37
CA GLN A 88 17.54 9.83 -0.97
C GLN A 88 16.92 8.55 -0.37
N LEU A 89 16.05 7.86 -1.11
CA LEU A 89 15.52 6.55 -0.67
C LEU A 89 16.66 5.54 -0.41
N GLN A 90 17.67 5.51 -1.28
CA GLN A 90 18.81 4.61 -1.13
C GLN A 90 19.69 4.98 0.07
N ALA A 91 19.89 6.28 0.33
CA ALA A 91 20.69 6.75 1.46
C ALA A 91 19.98 6.54 2.80
N ASP A 92 18.69 6.89 2.88
CA ASP A 92 17.93 6.86 4.12
C ASP A 92 17.49 5.44 4.49
N SER A 93 17.38 4.55 3.49
CA SER A 93 16.88 3.20 3.68
C SER A 93 17.51 2.21 2.69
N PRO A 94 18.81 1.96 2.78
CA PRO A 94 19.51 1.05 1.87
C PRO A 94 18.92 -0.37 1.92
N GLY A 95 18.46 -0.80 3.10
CA GLY A 95 17.74 -2.06 3.28
C GLY A 95 16.46 -2.16 2.44
N LEU A 96 15.72 -1.04 2.28
CA LEU A 96 14.49 -1.00 1.49
C LEU A 96 14.73 -1.24 0.00
N LEU A 97 15.96 -1.22 -0.49
CA LEU A 97 16.31 -1.56 -1.88
C LEU A 97 17.16 -2.85 -2.01
N SER A 98 17.67 -3.41 -0.90
CA SER A 98 18.44 -4.66 -0.89
C SER A 98 17.62 -5.92 -1.25
N PRO A 99 18.13 -6.88 -2.04
CA PRO A 99 17.44 -8.15 -2.28
C PRO A 99 16.97 -8.87 -1.00
N ASP A 100 17.68 -8.68 0.11
CA ASP A 100 17.48 -9.36 1.38
C ASP A 100 16.57 -8.62 2.39
N TRP A 101 15.72 -7.69 1.91
CA TRP A 101 14.80 -6.93 2.78
C TRP A 101 13.91 -7.85 3.63
N LYS A 102 13.95 -7.64 4.95
CA LYS A 102 13.05 -8.26 5.92
C LYS A 102 12.09 -7.19 6.43
N SER A 103 10.79 -7.48 6.31
CA SER A 103 9.69 -6.65 6.81
C SER A 103 9.66 -6.56 8.33
#